data_AF-A0A3D4DUJ7-F1
#
_entry.id   AF-A0A3D4DUJ7-F1
#
_cell.length_a   1.000
_cell.length_b   1.000
_cell.length_c   1.000
_cell.angle_alpha   90.00
_cell.angle_beta   90.00
_cell.angle_gamma   90.00
#
_symmetry.space_group_name_H-M   'P 1'
#
loop_
_entity.id
_entity.type
_entity.pdbx_description
1 polymer ?
#
loop_
_entity_poly.entity_id
_entity_poly.type
_entity_poly.pdbx_seq_one_letter_code
_entity_poly.pdbx_strand_id
1 'polypeptide(L)'
;MAAIVVASNILVQFLLGPWLTWGALTYPIAFLVTDVMNRVYGPRAARRVVFAGFVVGVLCSLIGSQIMLAGDGFTYPAVALRVAIGSGIAFLTAQMLDVALFDALRQRSWWLPPLVSTLVGSAVDTALFFTIAFSA
;
A
#
# COMPACT_ATOMS: atom_id res chain seq x y z
N MET A 1 2.33 9.60 -7.13
CA MET A 1 1.70 8.57 -6.26
C MET A 1 0.45 7.99 -6.89
N ALA A 2 -0.67 8.73 -6.99
CA ALA A 2 -1.93 8.24 -7.54
C ALA A 2 -1.78 7.46 -8.87
N ALA A 3 -1.13 8.05 -9.88
CA ALA A 3 -0.90 7.38 -11.17
C ALA A 3 -0.12 6.05 -11.04
N ILE A 4 0.85 5.96 -10.13
CA ILE A 4 1.63 4.73 -9.88
C ILE A 4 0.75 3.68 -9.22
N VAL A 5 -0.12 4.09 -8.29
CA VAL A 5 -1.08 3.19 -7.63
C VAL A 5 -2.09 2.64 -8.64
N VAL A 6 -2.64 3.49 -9.52
CA VAL A 6 -3.54 3.07 -10.60
C VAL A 6 -2.82 2.10 -11.53
N ALA A 7 -1.63 2.47 -12.02
CA ALA A 7 -0.84 1.64 -12.91
C ALA A 7 -0.51 0.29 -12.26
N SER A 8 -0.13 0.26 -10.97
CA SER A 8 0.18 -0.99 -10.26
C SER A 8 -1.05 -1.88 -10.11
N ASN A 9 -2.24 -1.31 -9.85
CA ASN A 9 -3.49 -2.07 -9.78
C ASN A 9 -3.87 -2.71 -11.12
N ILE A 10 -3.61 -2.01 -12.23
CA ILE A 10 -3.82 -2.55 -13.58
C ILE A 10 -2.75 -3.60 -13.91
N LEU A 11 -1.49 -3.30 -13.63
CA LEU A 11 -0.34 -4.15 -13.97
C LEU A 11 -0.27 -5.44 -13.14
N VAL A 12 -0.87 -5.48 -11.96
CA VAL A 12 -1.04 -6.72 -11.18
C VAL A 12 -1.76 -7.81 -11.98
N GLN A 13 -2.64 -7.43 -12.91
CA GLN A 13 -3.40 -8.38 -13.72
C GLN A 13 -2.55 -9.08 -14.79
N PHE A 14 -1.35 -8.55 -15.09
CA PHE A 14 -0.45 -9.10 -16.10
C PHE A 14 0.66 -9.89 -15.43
N LEU A 15 0.69 -11.20 -15.67
CA LEU A 15 1.75 -12.08 -15.18
C LEU A 15 3.05 -11.87 -15.96
N LEU A 16 4.14 -11.77 -15.22
CA LEU A 16 5.51 -11.83 -15.70
C LEU A 16 6.10 -13.19 -15.28
N GLY A 17 5.80 -14.23 -16.06
CA GLY A 17 6.17 -15.61 -15.73
C GLY A 17 5.19 -16.30 -14.78
N PRO A 18 5.57 -17.44 -14.16
CA PRO A 18 4.64 -18.28 -13.41
C PRO A 18 4.25 -17.75 -12.01
N TRP A 19 5.02 -16.84 -11.43
CA TRP A 19 4.86 -16.45 -10.01
C TRP A 19 4.88 -14.94 -9.74
N LEU A 20 5.19 -14.12 -10.74
CA LEU A 20 5.40 -12.68 -10.58
C LEU A 20 4.43 -11.89 -11.45
N THR A 21 4.01 -10.71 -11.01
CA THR A 21 3.16 -9.79 -11.79
C THR A 21 3.92 -8.51 -12.11
N TRP A 22 3.53 -7.81 -13.18
CA TRP A 22 4.10 -6.50 -13.49
C TRP A 22 3.85 -5.48 -12.38
N GLY A 23 2.75 -5.64 -11.63
CA GLY A 23 2.45 -4.80 -10.46
C GLY A 23 3.50 -4.90 -9.35
N ALA A 24 4.14 -6.06 -9.17
CA ALA A 24 5.21 -6.23 -8.18
C ALA A 24 6.45 -5.38 -8.49
N LEU A 25 6.69 -5.06 -9.77
CA LEU A 25 7.79 -4.18 -10.19
C LEU A 25 7.46 -2.69 -10.05
N THR A 26 6.19 -2.32 -10.19
CA THR A 26 5.77 -0.91 -10.10
C THR A 26 5.47 -0.46 -8.68
N TYR A 27 5.13 -1.39 -7.77
CA TYR A 27 4.81 -1.07 -6.39
C TYR A 27 5.98 -0.44 -5.60
N PRO A 28 7.24 -0.90 -5.72
CA PRO A 28 8.40 -0.25 -5.07
C PRO A 28 8.59 1.22 -5.46
N ILE A 29 8.15 1.62 -6.67
CA ILE A 29 8.23 3.02 -7.12
C ILE A 29 7.32 3.92 -6.27
N ALA A 30 6.21 3.38 -5.75
CA ALA A 30 5.33 4.13 -4.85
C ALA A 30 6.04 4.49 -3.53
N PHE A 31 6.79 3.54 -2.94
CA PHE A 31 7.61 3.78 -1.75
C PHE A 31 8.72 4.80 -2.02
N LEU A 32 9.42 4.67 -3.16
CA LEU A 32 10.45 5.63 -3.56
C LEU A 32 9.91 7.05 -3.63
N VAL A 33 8.70 7.24 -4.18
CA VAL A 33 8.06 8.56 -4.22
C VAL A 33 7.78 9.07 -2.82
N THR A 34 7.27 8.24 -1.91
CA THR A 34 7.02 8.63 -0.52
C THR A 34 8.31 9.03 0.21
N ASP A 35 9.40 8.27 0.03
CA ASP A 35 10.72 8.57 0.60
C ASP A 35 11.27 9.91 0.11
N VAL A 36 11.22 10.16 -1.20
CA VAL A 36 11.67 11.42 -1.79
C VAL A 36 10.83 12.58 -1.27
N MET A 37 9.51 12.41 -1.19
CA MET A 37 8.62 13.43 -0.64
C MET A 37 8.92 13.71 0.83
N ASN A 38 9.21 12.68 1.62
CA ASN A 38 9.58 12.82 3.03
C ASN A 38 10.91 13.56 3.19
N ARG A 39 11.89 13.26 2.34
CA ARG A 39 13.21 13.90 2.38
C ARG A 39 13.18 15.37 1.95
N VAL A 40 12.43 15.70 0.91
CA VAL A 40 12.42 17.07 0.32
C VAL A 40 11.44 17.98 1.04
N TYR A 41 10.23 17.49 1.32
CA TYR A 41 9.11 18.30 1.84
C TYR A 41 8.73 17.96 3.28
N GLY A 42 9.39 16.97 3.88
CA GLY A 42 9.17 16.54 5.24
C GLY A 42 7.98 15.58 5.42
N PRO A 43 7.79 15.08 6.65
CA PRO A 43 6.83 14.02 6.96
C PRO A 43 5.36 14.44 6.79
N ARG A 44 5.06 15.74 6.88
CA ARG A 44 3.70 16.25 6.65
C ARG A 44 3.27 16.09 5.19
N ALA A 45 4.17 16.38 4.26
CA ALA A 45 3.88 16.25 2.83
C ALA A 45 3.82 14.77 2.42
N ALA A 46 4.75 13.94 2.90
CA ALA A 46 4.76 12.50 2.64
C ALA A 46 3.43 11.83 3.07
N ARG A 47 2.93 12.12 4.28
CA ARG A 47 1.65 11.59 4.75
C ARG A 47 0.46 11.96 3.86
N ARG A 48 0.42 13.19 3.32
CA ARG A 48 -0.63 13.61 2.38
C ARG A 48 -0.57 12.80 1.08
N VAL A 49 0.63 12.55 0.57
CA VAL A 49 0.84 11.78 -0.66
C VAL A 49 0.43 10.33 -0.47
N VAL A 50 0.80 9.71 0.66
CA VAL A 50 0.36 8.37 1.06
C VAL A 50 -1.16 8.30 1.12
N PHE A 51 -1.81 9.25 1.81
CA PHE A 51 -3.26 9.27 1.94
C PHE A 51 -3.97 9.42 0.60
N ALA A 52 -3.48 10.31 -0.28
CA ALA A 52 -4.01 10.45 -1.63
C ALA A 52 -3.83 9.15 -2.45
N GLY A 53 -2.68 8.49 -2.33
CA GLY A 53 -2.43 7.18 -2.94
C GLY A 53 -3.39 6.10 -2.43
N PHE A 54 -3.62 6.06 -1.12
CA PHE A 54 -4.56 5.15 -0.47
C PHE A 54 -5.98 5.33 -1.00
N VAL A 55 -6.50 6.56 -1.00
CA VAL A 55 -7.86 6.87 -1.49
C VAL A 55 -8.01 6.44 -2.96
N VAL A 56 -7.03 6.76 -3.80
CA VAL A 56 -7.04 6.36 -5.22
C VAL A 56 -6.98 4.84 -5.38
N GLY A 57 -6.15 4.15 -4.59
CA GLY A 57 -6.05 2.70 -4.60
C GLY A 57 -7.36 2.02 -4.20
N VAL A 58 -8.02 2.53 -3.15
CA VAL A 58 -9.34 2.05 -2.72
C VAL A 58 -10.36 2.26 -3.83
N LEU A 59 -10.43 3.45 -4.43
CA LEU A 59 -11.36 3.74 -5.53
C LEU A 59 -11.10 2.84 -6.74
N CYS A 60 -9.84 2.64 -7.14
CA CYS A 60 -9.49 1.72 -8.22
C CYS A 60 -9.82 0.27 -7.90
N SER A 61 -9.64 -0.17 -6.66
CA SER A 61 -10.01 -1.51 -6.22
C SER A 61 -11.52 -1.70 -6.28
N LEU A 62 -12.31 -0.71 -5.80
CA LEU A 62 -13.78 -0.73 -5.86
C LEU A 62 -14.31 -0.69 -7.29
N ILE A 63 -13.70 0.11 -8.16
CA ILE A 63 -14.07 0.20 -9.57
C ILE A 63 -13.64 -1.06 -10.31
N GLY A 64 -12.47 -1.63 -10.03
CA GLY A 64 -12.04 -2.91 -10.59
C GLY A 64 -12.89 -4.07 -10.07
N SER A 65 -13.45 -3.94 -8.87
CA SER A 65 -14.23 -4.98 -8.23
C SER A 65 -15.71 -4.99 -8.60
N GLN A 66 -16.28 -4.01 -9.34
CA GLN A 66 -17.65 -3.86 -9.95
C GLN A 66 -18.88 -4.66 -9.38
N ILE A 67 -18.80 -5.38 -8.27
CA ILE A 67 -19.58 -6.60 -8.01
C ILE A 67 -20.12 -6.55 -6.56
N MET A 68 -21.28 -7.18 -6.29
CA MET A 68 -22.22 -6.82 -5.20
C MET A 68 -22.34 -7.75 -3.99
N LEU A 69 -22.54 -7.20 -2.78
CA LEU A 69 -23.07 -7.89 -1.57
C LEU A 69 -24.59 -7.73 -1.35
N ALA A 70 -25.26 -8.76 -0.81
CA ALA A 70 -26.54 -8.74 -0.10
C ALA A 70 -26.58 -9.77 1.06
N GLY A 71 -27.12 -9.34 2.20
CA GLY A 71 -27.29 -10.13 3.43
C GLY A 71 -28.74 -10.61 3.65
N ASP A 72 -28.90 -11.68 4.44
CA ASP A 72 -30.13 -12.45 4.76
C ASP A 72 -30.82 -13.16 3.58
N GLY A 73 -30.02 -13.83 2.74
CA GLY A 73 -30.51 -14.66 1.62
C GLY A 73 -29.58 -14.76 0.40
N PHE A 74 -28.50 -13.96 0.44
CA PHE A 74 -27.22 -14.03 -0.28
C PHE A 74 -27.07 -13.42 -1.69
N THR A 75 -26.21 -12.39 -1.76
CA THR A 75 -25.25 -12.12 -2.86
C THR A 75 -23.92 -11.61 -2.26
N TYR A 76 -22.78 -11.83 -2.94
CA TYR A 76 -21.45 -11.30 -2.58
C TYR A 76 -20.62 -11.31 -3.86
N PRO A 77 -19.94 -10.20 -4.21
CA PRO A 77 -18.58 -9.98 -3.78
C PRO A 77 -18.22 -8.49 -3.67
N ALA A 78 -18.01 -7.99 -2.46
CA ALA A 78 -16.84 -7.10 -2.32
C ALA A 78 -15.66 -8.04 -2.09
N VAL A 79 -14.51 -7.74 -2.70
CA VAL A 79 -13.22 -8.18 -2.16
C VAL A 79 -13.30 -7.94 -0.64
N ALA A 80 -13.43 -9.03 0.12
CA ALA A 80 -14.13 -9.11 1.39
C ALA A 80 -13.88 -7.88 2.27
N LEU A 81 -14.93 -7.24 2.79
CA LEU A 81 -14.83 -6.02 3.62
C LEU A 81 -13.70 -6.11 4.66
N ARG A 82 -13.50 -7.30 5.23
CA ARG A 82 -12.42 -7.64 6.15
C ARG A 82 -11.01 -7.54 5.54
N VAL A 83 -10.82 -8.00 4.30
CA VAL A 83 -9.57 -7.88 3.53
C VAL A 83 -9.34 -6.43 3.09
N ALA A 84 -10.39 -5.69 2.71
CA ALA A 84 -10.29 -4.27 2.38
C ALA A 84 -9.92 -3.41 3.61
N ILE A 85 -10.57 -3.65 4.75
CA ILE A 85 -10.25 -3.01 6.03
C ILE A 85 -8.85 -3.44 6.50
N GLY A 86 -8.53 -4.73 6.41
CA GLY A 86 -7.23 -5.26 6.82
C GLY A 86 -6.07 -4.70 6.00
N SER A 87 -6.21 -4.67 4.67
CA SER A 87 -5.24 -4.03 3.78
C SER A 87 -5.15 -2.53 3.97
N GLY A 88 -6.27 -1.84 4.22
CA GLY A 88 -6.25 -0.40 4.45
C GLY A 88 -5.59 -0.01 5.77
N ILE A 89 -5.87 -0.75 6.85
CA ILE A 89 -5.21 -0.56 8.14
C ILE A 89 -3.73 -0.92 8.00
N ALA A 90 -3.39 -2.07 7.42
CA ALA A 90 -2.01 -2.49 7.21
C ALA A 90 -1.21 -1.43 6.43
N PHE A 91 -1.75 -0.98 5.29
CA PHE A 91 -1.10 0.01 4.44
C PHE A 91 -0.89 1.34 5.15
N LEU A 92 -1.92 1.89 5.81
CA LEU A 92 -1.80 3.16 6.51
C LEU A 92 -0.80 3.06 7.68
N THR A 93 -0.86 1.98 8.45
CA THR A 93 0.03 1.79 9.60
C THR A 93 1.48 1.63 9.14
N ALA A 94 1.70 0.80 8.10
CA ALA A 94 3.00 0.58 7.49
C ALA A 94 3.57 1.88 6.91
N GLN A 95 2.79 2.66 6.18
CA GLN A 95 3.26 3.90 5.58
C GLN A 95 3.50 5.02 6.59
N MET A 96 2.72 5.08 7.67
CA MET A 96 3.00 6.03 8.75
C MET A 96 4.28 5.65 9.51
N LEU A 97 4.51 4.34 9.73
CA LEU A 97 5.73 3.83 10.34
C LEU A 97 6.95 4.07 9.45
N ASP A 98 6.81 3.85 8.14
CA ASP A 98 7.82 4.13 7.13
C ASP A 98 8.25 5.61 7.18
N VAL A 99 7.29 6.54 7.11
CA VAL A 99 7.56 7.98 7.21
C VAL A 99 8.23 8.37 8.54
N ALA A 100 7.81 7.77 9.65
CA ALA A 100 8.37 8.05 10.97
C ALA A 100 9.79 7.52 11.14
N LEU A 101 10.05 6.27 10.70
CA LEU A 101 11.38 5.66 10.73
C LEU A 101 12.34 6.40 9.79
N PHE A 102 11.87 6.76 8.60
CA PHE A 102 12.66 7.55 7.65
C PHE A 102 13.05 8.90 8.24
N ASP A 103 12.11 9.66 8.83
CA ASP A 103 12.41 10.97 9.43
C ASP A 103 13.34 10.84 10.64
N ALA A 104 13.17 9.80 11.48
CA ALA A 104 14.06 9.52 12.60
C ALA A 104 15.50 9.18 12.15
N LEU A 105 15.64 8.51 11.01
CA LEU A 105 16.92 8.09 10.46
C LEU A 105 17.48 9.06 9.41
N ARG A 106 16.79 10.17 9.11
CA ARG A 106 17.16 11.10 8.02
C ARG A 106 18.55 11.72 8.16
N GLN A 107 19.08 11.78 9.37
CA GLN A 107 20.40 12.33 9.70
C GLN A 107 21.53 11.29 9.56
N ARG A 108 21.19 10.02 9.30
CA ARG A 108 22.16 8.94 9.06
C ARG A 108 22.55 8.90 7.57
N SER A 109 23.40 7.95 7.21
CA SER A 109 23.83 7.69 5.84
C SER A 109 22.63 7.58 4.90
N TRP A 110 22.73 8.18 3.72
CA TRP A 110 21.61 8.37 2.77
C TRP A 110 20.83 7.10 2.39
N TRP A 111 21.48 5.93 2.44
CA TRP A 111 20.89 4.64 2.08
C TRP A 111 20.15 3.97 3.25
N LEU A 112 20.46 4.36 4.49
CA LEU A 112 19.94 3.71 5.69
C LEU A 112 18.46 4.04 5.98
N PRO A 113 18.01 5.31 5.94
CA PRO A 113 16.60 5.64 6.11
C PRO A 113 15.67 4.92 5.12
N PRO A 114 15.87 4.96 3.78
CA PRO A 114 14.96 4.27 2.85
C PRO A 114 14.99 2.74 3.02
N LEU A 115 16.17 2.15 3.24
CA LEU A 115 16.30 0.69 3.34
C LEU A 115 15.63 0.16 4.62
N VAL A 116 15.83 0.83 5.76
CA VAL A 116 15.22 0.43 7.05
C VAL A 116 13.72 0.72 7.08
N SER A 117 13.30 1.90 6.64
CA SER A 117 11.86 2.27 6.61
C SER A 117 11.07 1.33 5.70
N THR A 118 11.55 1.08 4.48
CA THR A 118 10.87 0.19 3.53
C THR A 118 10.86 -1.26 4.02
N LEU A 119 11.96 -1.79 4.59
CA LEU A 119 11.99 -3.16 5.13
C LEU A 119 10.97 -3.33 6.27
N VAL A 120 11.01 -2.43 7.25
CA VAL A 120 10.13 -2.51 8.43
C VAL A 120 8.68 -2.25 8.02
N GLY A 121 8.43 -1.26 7.17
CA GLY A 121 7.12 -0.96 6.61
C GLY A 121 6.54 -2.16 5.88
N SER A 122 7.30 -2.80 4.99
CA SER A 122 6.84 -3.98 4.23
C SER A 122 6.58 -5.19 5.12
N ALA A 123 7.43 -5.42 6.15
CA ALA A 123 7.24 -6.51 7.10
C ALA A 123 5.97 -6.31 7.95
N VAL A 124 5.74 -5.08 8.43
CA VAL A 124 4.54 -4.72 9.22
C VAL A 124 3.29 -4.78 8.36
N ASP A 125 3.34 -4.27 7.12
CA ASP A 125 2.24 -4.35 6.16
C ASP A 125 1.82 -5.80 5.94
N THR A 126 2.80 -6.68 5.68
CA THR A 126 2.58 -8.11 5.48
C THR A 126 1.98 -8.76 6.73
N ALA A 127 2.57 -8.53 7.90
CA ALA A 127 2.09 -9.12 9.15
C ALA A 127 0.65 -8.69 9.47
N LEU A 128 0.34 -7.40 9.34
CA LEU A 128 -0.99 -6.85 9.58
C LEU A 128 -1.99 -7.32 8.53
N PHE A 129 -1.61 -7.32 7.25
CA PHE A 129 -2.46 -7.81 6.17
C PHE A 129 -2.82 -9.27 6.41
N PHE A 130 -1.83 -10.15 6.61
CA PHE A 130 -2.12 -11.56 6.82
C PHE A 130 -2.91 -11.81 8.10
N THR A 131 -2.62 -11.08 9.18
CA THR A 131 -3.35 -11.23 10.44
C THR A 131 -4.80 -10.77 10.29
N ILE A 132 -5.08 -9.60 9.71
CA ILE A 132 -6.44 -9.05 9.66
C ILE A 132 -7.26 -9.67 8.51
N ALA A 133 -6.63 -9.92 7.36
CA ALA A 133 -7.31 -10.55 6.23
C ALA A 133 -7.70 -12.00 6.54
N PHE A 134 -6.83 -12.75 7.24
CA PHE A 134 -7.01 -14.18 7.51
C PHE A 134 -7.31 -14.54 8.98
N SER A 135 -7.43 -13.60 9.92
CA SER A 135 -7.99 -13.92 11.25
C SER A 135 -9.43 -14.37 11.08
N ALA A 136 -9.67 -15.65 11.39
CA ALA A 136 -10.97 -16.30 11.40
C ALA A 136 -11.59 -16.24 12.80
#